data_AF-A0A1E3K4G6-F1
#
_entry.id   AF-A0A1E3K4G6-F1
#
_cell.length_a   1.000
_cell.length_b   1.000
_cell.length_c   1.000
_cell.angle_alpha   90.00
_cell.angle_beta   90.00
_cell.angle_gamma   90.00
#
_symmetry.space_group_name_H-M   'P 1'
#
loop_
_entity.id
_entity.type
_entity.pdbx_description
1 polymer ?
#
loop_
_entity_poly.entity_id
_entity_poly.type
_entity_poly.pdbx_seq_one_letter_code
_entity_poly.pdbx_strand_id
1 'polypeptide(L)'
;MADFTTDDKHRNQRKIMGPAFGQGAVKEMFPVFYDVSYALKDKLRDLISSQSRIVTSPSPIKPSELVAGGAKIDVLKYLTLAAFDIIGISGFGFAFNSLSEEKNMMVDLAEAFLQSESELGVQYILKQYFPFTLLVRW
;
A
#
# COMPACT_ATOMS: atom_id res chain seq x y z
N MET A 1 28.86 3.38 -12.52
CA MET A 1 27.44 3.06 -12.28
C MET A 1 27.43 1.71 -11.56
N ALA A 2 27.24 1.69 -10.24
CA ALA A 2 27.29 0.43 -9.49
C ALA A 2 26.06 -0.40 -9.82
N ASP A 3 26.26 -1.55 -10.44
CA ASP A 3 25.21 -2.48 -10.81
C ASP A 3 24.62 -3.13 -9.54
N PHE A 4 23.38 -2.78 -9.22
CA PHE A 4 22.63 -3.28 -8.06
C PHE A 4 22.04 -4.68 -8.29
N THR A 5 22.28 -5.31 -9.45
CA THR A 5 21.59 -6.54 -9.90
C THR A 5 22.43 -7.83 -9.90
N THR A 6 23.66 -7.79 -9.38
CA THR A 6 24.53 -8.98 -9.36
C THR A 6 23.99 -10.04 -8.39
N ASP A 7 23.76 -11.27 -8.87
CA ASP A 7 23.19 -12.41 -8.13
C ASP A 7 23.82 -12.65 -6.75
N ASP A 8 25.15 -12.49 -6.66
CA ASP A 8 25.90 -12.61 -5.41
C ASP A 8 25.49 -11.59 -4.33
N LYS A 9 25.13 -10.36 -4.74
CA LYS A 9 24.68 -9.31 -3.82
C LYS A 9 23.29 -9.64 -3.27
N HIS A 10 22.37 -10.09 -4.12
CA HIS A 10 21.04 -10.53 -3.68
C HIS A 10 21.13 -11.72 -2.72
N ARG A 11 21.99 -12.70 -3.03
CA ARG A 11 22.25 -13.84 -2.15
C ARG A 11 22.79 -13.41 -0.78
N ASN A 12 23.73 -12.47 -0.75
CA ASN A 12 24.28 -11.97 0.50
C ASN A 12 23.25 -11.15 1.31
N GLN A 13 22.50 -10.26 0.66
CA GLN A 13 21.40 -9.50 1.29
C GLN A 13 20.36 -10.42 1.91
N ARG A 14 19.91 -11.45 1.18
CA ARG A 14 18.95 -12.44 1.69
C ARG A 14 19.49 -13.20 2.90
N LYS A 15 20.78 -13.55 2.90
CA LYS A 15 21.43 -14.22 4.03
C LYS A 15 21.43 -13.35 5.28
N ILE A 16 21.69 -12.05 5.14
CA ILE A 16 21.72 -11.09 6.24
C ILE A 16 20.30 -10.79 6.76
N MET A 17 19.31 -10.64 5.87
CA MET A 17 17.93 -10.31 6.23
C MET A 17 17.11 -11.51 6.71
N GLY A 18 17.45 -12.73 6.28
CA GLY A 18 16.70 -13.96 6.57
C GLY A 18 16.32 -14.17 8.05
N PRO A 19 17.21 -13.93 9.03
CA PRO A 19 16.89 -14.07 10.45
C PRO A 19 15.72 -13.17 10.92
N ALA A 20 15.58 -11.96 10.39
CA ALA A 20 14.49 -11.04 10.75
C ALA A 20 13.12 -11.53 10.27
N PHE A 21 13.08 -12.46 9.31
CA PHE A 21 11.87 -13.09 8.78
C PHE A 21 11.76 -14.57 9.17
N GLY A 22 12.51 -15.01 10.19
CA GLY A 22 12.38 -16.34 10.76
C GLY A 22 11.05 -16.52 11.52
N GLN A 23 10.62 -17.76 11.73
CA GLN A 23 9.32 -18.05 12.37
C GLN A 23 9.18 -17.44 13.78
N GLY A 24 10.28 -17.35 14.54
CA GLY A 24 10.29 -16.71 15.86
C GLY A 24 10.01 -15.20 15.76
N ALA A 25 10.80 -14.50 14.93
CA ALA A 25 10.64 -13.07 14.69
C ALA A 25 9.25 -12.71 14.14
N VAL A 26 8.70 -13.53 13.22
CA VAL A 26 7.35 -13.29 12.70
C VAL A 26 6.27 -13.42 13.78
N LYS A 27 6.41 -14.37 14.72
CA LYS A 27 5.46 -14.50 15.84
C LYS A 27 5.50 -13.29 16.78
N GLU A 28 6.67 -12.67 16.94
CA GLU A 28 6.81 -11.44 17.73
C GLU A 28 6.11 -10.23 17.06
N MET A 29 5.88 -10.26 15.74
CA MET A 29 5.14 -9.22 15.02
C MET A 29 3.61 -9.36 15.14
N PHE A 30 3.10 -10.53 15.54
CA PHE A 30 1.65 -10.78 15.59
C PHE A 30 0.85 -9.80 16.47
N PRO A 31 1.31 -9.40 17.67
CA PRO A 31 0.61 -8.40 18.47
C PRO A 31 0.39 -7.10 17.70
N VAL A 32 1.41 -6.63 16.96
CA VAL A 32 1.32 -5.43 16.12
C VAL A 32 0.27 -5.61 15.03
N PHE A 33 0.23 -6.77 14.37
CA PHE A 33 -0.78 -7.05 13.35
C PHE A 33 -2.20 -6.99 13.93
N TYR A 34 -2.42 -7.53 15.13
CA TYR A 34 -3.73 -7.47 15.79
C TYR A 34 -4.09 -6.04 16.17
N ASP A 35 -3.18 -5.28 16.77
CA ASP A 35 -3.43 -3.91 17.20
C ASP A 35 -3.81 -3.02 15.99
N VAL A 36 -3.06 -3.11 14.89
CA VAL A 36 -3.37 -2.37 13.66
C VAL A 36 -4.66 -2.86 13.02
N SER A 37 -4.95 -4.16 13.06
CA SER A 37 -6.22 -4.72 12.53
C SER A 37 -7.43 -4.21 13.32
N TYR A 38 -7.33 -4.12 14.64
CA TYR A 38 -8.39 -3.55 15.46
C TYR A 38 -8.57 -2.05 15.20
N ALA A 39 -7.47 -1.30 15.09
CA ALA A 39 -7.53 0.12 14.72
C ALA A 39 -8.19 0.33 13.35
N LEU A 40 -7.83 -0.48 12.34
CA LEU A 40 -8.45 -0.46 11.02
C LEU A 40 -9.96 -0.78 11.10
N LYS A 41 -10.34 -1.82 11.86
CA LYS A 41 -11.75 -2.19 12.06
C LYS A 41 -12.56 -1.06 12.67
N ASP A 42 -12.02 -0.41 13.71
CA ASP A 42 -12.69 0.70 14.38
C ASP A 42 -12.81 1.91 13.42
N LYS A 43 -11.77 2.21 12.63
CA LYS A 43 -11.83 3.25 11.59
C LYS A 43 -12.87 2.97 10.51
N LEU A 44 -12.93 1.74 9.99
CA LEU A 44 -13.94 1.36 9.00
C LEU A 44 -15.36 1.47 9.59
N ARG A 45 -15.54 1.10 10.86
CA ARG A 45 -16.81 1.26 11.57
C ARG A 45 -17.21 2.73 11.71
N ASP A 46 -16.26 3.61 12.03
CA ASP A 46 -16.48 5.05 12.13
C ASP A 46 -16.86 5.67 10.77
N LEU A 47 -16.22 5.23 9.68
CA LEU A 47 -16.55 5.67 8.32
C LEU A 47 -17.96 5.24 7.89
N ILE A 48 -18.38 4.02 8.25
CA ILE A 48 -19.73 3.54 7.97
C ILE A 48 -20.76 4.33 8.81
N SER A 49 -20.46 4.57 10.09
CA SER A 49 -21.39 5.22 11.03
C SER A 49 -21.53 6.73 10.81
N SER A 50 -20.47 7.39 10.34
CA SER A 50 -20.47 8.85 10.13
C SER A 50 -21.30 9.30 8.93
N GLN A 51 -21.72 8.37 8.05
CA GLN A 51 -22.60 8.59 6.89
C GLN A 51 -22.26 9.85 6.08
N SER A 52 -21.00 10.25 6.14
CA SER A 52 -20.48 11.42 5.46
C SER A 52 -20.25 11.00 4.03
N ARG A 53 -20.91 11.68 3.09
CA ARG A 53 -20.77 11.48 1.63
C ARG A 53 -19.40 11.95 1.13
N ILE A 54 -18.34 11.72 1.90
CA ILE A 54 -16.98 11.97 1.45
C ILE A 54 -16.71 10.87 0.43
N VAL A 55 -16.39 11.32 -0.77
CA VAL A 55 -15.92 10.47 -1.86
C VAL A 55 -14.57 9.91 -1.41
N THR A 56 -14.60 8.79 -0.69
CA THR A 56 -13.39 8.15 -0.16
C THR A 56 -12.67 7.35 -1.25
N SER A 57 -13.29 7.16 -2.41
CA SER A 57 -12.73 6.46 -3.57
C SER A 57 -12.56 7.39 -4.77
N PRO A 58 -11.44 7.33 -5.51
CA PRO A 58 -11.20 8.13 -6.71
C PRO A 58 -12.25 7.95 -7.82
N SER A 59 -13.01 6.85 -7.79
CA SER A 59 -14.01 6.53 -8.80
C SER A 59 -15.36 7.19 -8.50
N PRO A 60 -15.95 7.94 -9.45
CA PRO A 60 -17.29 8.52 -9.30
C PRO A 60 -18.31 7.48 -8.85
N ILE A 61 -19.20 7.86 -7.93
CA ILE A 61 -20.27 6.97 -7.46
C ILE A 61 -21.23 6.74 -8.63
N LYS A 62 -21.38 5.48 -9.06
CA LYS A 62 -22.40 5.12 -10.04
C LYS A 62 -23.77 5.13 -9.34
N PRO A 63 -24.85 5.57 -10.00
CA PRO A 63 -26.18 5.60 -9.38
C PRO A 63 -26.69 4.21 -8.94
N SER A 64 -26.14 3.13 -9.50
CA SER A 64 -26.40 1.74 -9.10
C SER A 64 -25.70 1.31 -7.80
N GLU A 65 -24.71 2.07 -7.33
CA GLU A 65 -23.91 1.77 -6.11
C GLU A 65 -24.43 2.54 -4.89
N LEU A 66 -25.47 3.36 -5.06
CA LEU A 66 -26.09 4.14 -4.00
C LEU A 66 -27.04 3.26 -3.17
N VAL A 67 -26.52 2.72 -2.07
CA VAL A 67 -27.33 2.06 -1.04
C VAL A 67 -27.72 3.09 0.00
N ALA A 68 -29.00 3.17 0.37
CA ALA A 68 -29.46 4.03 1.46
C ALA A 68 -28.79 3.61 2.78
N GLY A 69 -27.94 4.48 3.35
CA GLY A 69 -27.12 4.14 4.52
C GLY A 69 -25.74 3.56 4.22
N GLY A 70 -25.37 3.38 2.95
CA GLY A 70 -24.06 2.87 2.55
C GLY A 70 -23.01 3.97 2.35
N ALA A 71 -21.77 3.67 2.71
CA ALA A 71 -20.59 4.49 2.42
C ALA A 71 -19.71 3.80 1.37
N LYS A 72 -19.23 4.53 0.36
CA LYS A 72 -18.25 4.02 -0.61
C LYS A 72 -16.85 4.26 -0.06
N ILE A 73 -16.19 3.18 0.36
CA ILE A 73 -14.88 3.22 1.01
C ILE A 73 -13.81 2.75 0.02
N ASP A 74 -12.68 3.46 -0.05
CA ASP A 74 -11.49 2.97 -0.73
C ASP A 74 -10.70 2.03 0.20
N VAL A 75 -11.01 0.74 0.09
CA VAL A 75 -10.36 -0.31 0.89
C VAL A 75 -8.87 -0.37 0.61
N LEU A 76 -8.43 -0.09 -0.62
CA LEU A 76 -7.01 -0.14 -0.98
C LEU A 76 -6.23 0.93 -0.24
N LYS A 77 -6.75 2.17 -0.18
CA LYS A 77 -6.13 3.26 0.60
C LYS A 77 -5.92 2.86 2.06
N TYR A 78 -6.96 2.42 2.76
CA TYR A 78 -6.84 2.10 4.19
C TYR A 78 -6.01 0.84 4.46
N LEU A 79 -6.03 -0.15 3.57
CA LEU A 79 -5.19 -1.34 3.69
C LEU A 79 -3.70 -0.99 3.53
N THR A 80 -3.37 -0.12 2.57
CA THR A 80 -2.02 0.37 2.35
C THR A 80 -1.52 1.18 3.55
N LEU A 81 -2.35 2.05 4.14
CA LEU A 81 -2.00 2.79 5.37
C LEU A 81 -1.77 1.84 6.56
N ALA A 82 -2.61 0.82 6.72
CA ALA A 82 -2.43 -0.20 7.76
C ALA A 82 -1.13 -1.00 7.56
N ALA A 83 -0.79 -1.35 6.31
CA ALA A 83 0.47 -2.03 6.00
C ALA A 83 1.68 -1.16 6.34
N PHE A 84 1.63 0.15 6.07
CA PHE A 84 2.69 1.08 6.46
C PHE A 84 2.83 1.20 7.98
N ASP A 85 1.73 1.27 8.73
CA ASP A 85 1.78 1.30 10.20
C ASP A 85 2.38 0.01 10.77
N ILE A 86 2.02 -1.14 10.21
CA ILE A 86 2.61 -2.44 10.57
C ILE A 86 4.13 -2.42 10.35
N ILE A 87 4.59 -2.05 9.15
CA ILE A 87 6.03 -2.05 8.82
C ILE A 87 6.79 -1.01 9.66
N GLY A 88 6.17 0.14 9.94
CA GLY A 88 6.74 1.16 10.81
C GLY A 88 7.03 0.64 12.21
N ILE A 89 6.03 0.03 12.83
CA ILE A 89 6.12 -0.45 14.21
C ILE A 89 6.98 -1.71 14.28
N SER A 90 6.72 -2.70 13.42
CA SER A 90 7.40 -4.00 13.49
C SER A 90 8.81 -3.98 12.89
N GLY A 91 9.06 -3.13 11.90
CA GLY A 91 10.34 -3.04 11.18
C GLY A 91 11.28 -1.98 11.72
N PHE A 92 10.75 -0.83 12.15
CA PHE A 92 11.56 0.34 12.54
C PHE A 92 11.31 0.84 13.97
N GLY A 93 10.34 0.26 14.68
CA GLY A 93 9.94 0.72 16.01
C GLY A 93 9.32 2.12 16.02
N PHE A 94 8.80 2.58 14.87
CA PHE A 94 8.23 3.91 14.70
C PHE A 94 6.73 3.84 14.43
N ALA A 95 5.94 4.54 15.24
CA ALA A 95 4.50 4.63 15.05
C ALA A 95 4.16 5.79 14.11
N PHE A 96 3.82 5.48 12.85
CA PHE A 96 3.42 6.49 11.87
C PHE A 96 2.00 7.03 12.09
N ASN A 97 1.13 6.27 12.77
CA ASN A 97 -0.28 6.62 13.00
C ASN A 97 -1.00 7.06 11.71
N SER A 98 -0.71 6.37 10.61
CA SER A 98 -1.20 6.71 9.27
C SER A 98 -2.71 6.54 9.14
N LEU A 99 -3.30 5.66 9.95
CA LEU A 99 -4.75 5.44 10.07
C LEU A 99 -5.54 6.59 10.71
N SER A 100 -4.87 7.56 11.35
CA SER A 100 -5.55 8.66 12.06
C SER A 100 -5.99 9.82 11.17
N GLU A 101 -5.72 9.78 9.85
CA GLU A 101 -6.02 10.82 8.86
C GLU A 101 -5.44 12.22 9.16
N GLU A 102 -4.60 12.34 10.21
CA GLU A 102 -3.77 13.53 10.39
C GLU A 102 -2.79 13.62 9.22
N LYS A 103 -2.64 14.83 8.66
CA LYS A 103 -1.77 15.05 7.50
C LYS A 103 -0.32 14.75 7.88
N ASN A 104 0.10 13.52 7.62
CA ASN A 104 1.39 12.99 7.92
C ASN A 104 2.13 12.66 6.62
N MET A 105 3.45 12.80 6.63
CA MET A 105 4.32 12.47 5.49
C MET A 105 4.04 11.07 4.91
N MET A 106 3.64 10.11 5.76
CA MET A 106 3.36 8.74 5.35
C MET A 106 2.05 8.58 4.59
N VAL A 107 1.05 9.42 4.88
CA VAL A 107 -0.21 9.45 4.13
C VAL A 107 0.07 9.97 2.72
N ASP A 108 0.84 11.06 2.60
CA ASP A 108 1.24 11.62 1.30
C ASP A 108 2.07 10.60 0.49
N LEU A 109 2.98 9.87 1.14
CA LEU A 109 3.76 8.81 0.50
C LEU A 109 2.88 7.64 0.04
N ALA A 110 1.93 7.21 0.88
CA ALA A 110 1.01 6.14 0.53
C ALA A 110 0.14 6.52 -0.67
N GLU A 111 -0.33 7.76 -0.73
CA GLU A 111 -1.09 8.27 -1.88
C GLU A 111 -0.23 8.33 -3.15
N ALA A 112 1.01 8.81 -3.06
CA ALA A 112 1.95 8.81 -4.19
C ALA A 112 2.26 7.39 -4.68
N PHE A 113 2.42 6.43 -3.76
CA PHE A 113 2.64 5.03 -4.09
C PHE A 113 1.44 4.42 -4.83
N LEU A 114 0.22 4.64 -4.32
CA LEU A 114 -1.02 4.17 -4.94
C LEU A 114 -1.25 4.78 -6.34
N GLN A 115 -0.89 6.06 -6.52
CA GLN A 115 -0.95 6.70 -7.84
C GLN A 115 0.10 6.11 -8.79
N SER A 116 1.30 5.79 -8.31
CA SER A 116 2.35 5.18 -9.14
C SER A 116 1.95 3.83 -9.71
N GLU A 117 1.29 2.95 -8.94
CA GLU A 117 0.81 1.66 -9.44
C GLU A 117 -0.22 1.81 -10.57
N SER A 118 -1.05 2.86 -10.53
CA SER A 118 -2.08 3.09 -11.54
C SER A 118 -1.51 3.47 -12.93
N GLU A 119 -0.34 4.13 -12.97
CA GLU A 119 0.30 4.52 -14.24
C GLU A 119 1.13 3.40 -14.88
N LEU A 120 1.62 2.46 -14.06
CA LEU A 120 2.47 1.36 -14.52
C LEU A 120 1.71 0.34 -15.36
N GLY A 121 0.40 0.17 -15.17
CA GLY A 121 -0.38 -0.82 -15.91
C GLY A 121 -0.51 -0.52 -17.41
N VAL A 122 -0.82 0.72 -17.79
CA VAL A 122 -1.14 1.04 -19.19
C VAL A 122 0.13 1.28 -20.02
N GLN A 123 1.12 1.98 -19.46
CA GLN A 123 2.36 2.29 -20.18
C GLN A 123 3.25 1.06 -20.38
N TYR A 124 3.27 0.14 -19.43
CA TYR A 124 4.07 -1.09 -19.53
C TYR A 124 3.47 -2.07 -20.55
N ILE A 125 2.14 -2.21 -20.60
CA ILE A 125 1.45 -3.02 -21.62
C ILE A 125 1.68 -2.43 -23.02
N LEU A 126 1.58 -1.10 -23.18
CA LEU A 126 1.84 -0.45 -24.48
C LEU A 126 3.28 -0.66 -24.95
N LYS A 127 4.28 -0.55 -24.07
CA LYS A 127 5.70 -0.80 -24.41
C LYS A 127 6.00 -2.28 -24.69
N GLN A 128 5.25 -3.21 -24.08
CA GLN A 128 5.41 -4.65 -24.31
C GLN A 128 4.94 -5.08 -25.71
N TYR A 129 3.88 -4.46 -26.24
CA TYR A 129 3.33 -4.81 -27.56
C TYR A 129 3.90 -3.98 -28.71
N PHE A 130 4.41 -2.77 -28.45
CA PHE A 130 5.10 -1.94 -29.45
C PHE A 130 6.56 -1.70 -29.06
N PRO A 131 7.49 -2.62 -29.40
CA PRO A 131 8.90 -2.30 -29.37
C PRO A 131 9.19 -1.24 -30.44
N PHE A 132 9.20 0.04 -30.04
CA PHE A 132 9.46 1.17 -30.93
C PHE A 132 10.83 1.07 -31.65
N THR A 133 11.72 0.20 -31.17
CA THR A 133 13.03 -0.09 -31.75
C THR A 133 12.98 -0.88 -33.08
N LEU A 134 11.81 -1.41 -33.50
CA LEU A 134 11.66 -2.04 -34.81
C LEU A 134 11.32 -1.06 -35.95
N LEU A 135 11.06 0.21 -35.67
CA LEU A 135 10.67 1.21 -36.69
C LEU A 135 11.82 2.13 -37.13
N VAL A 136 13.01 1.99 -36.54
CA VAL A 136 14.22 2.73 -36.96
C VAL A 136 15.28 1.74 -37.45
N ARG A 137 15.01 1.14 -38.61
CA ARG A 137 16.06 0.52 -39.43
C ARG A 137 15.77 0.76 -40.91
N TRP A 138 16.22 1.92 -41.38
CA TRP A 138 16.47 2.26 -42.78
C TRP A 138 17.76 3.07 -42.83
#